data_AF-A0A536C519-F1
#
_entry.id   AF-A0A536C519-F1
#
_cell.length_a   1.000
_cell.length_b   1.000
_cell.length_c   1.000
_cell.angle_alpha   90.00
_cell.angle_beta   90.00
_cell.angle_gamma   90.00
#
_symmetry.space_group_name_H-M   'P 1'
#
loop_
_entity.id
_entity.type
_entity.pdbx_description
1 polymer ?
#
loop_
_entity_poly.entity_id
_entity_poly.type
_entity_poly.pdbx_seq_one_letter_code
_entity_poly.pdbx_strand_id
1 'polypeptide(L)'
;MSKLPDPFAFGPLALLEKSSRERLKKLATKRQLDVGEMLIDERHPLDEAYVIVDGTMRVVGTVELRTLAIVSAPSLVGELVFFDEQEMAASVVADTPCTAFVLPGKELRRVMDEQHIFAVAMRERTDMWLADVFLKRQSPLRDLPSDIVASLASQLRPRMLAKDQLVEGSDDDWYLVRRGALEPVDGGVRSEPGEFIQRQHGLGYAAVGETWLYELRLTDVAREIVRYQSRLREIQDTLDERSRVKLSPNLTIVHDSRLGGALVRDRHNRAVVSERVAALIPAIDGHTEVTRLTELTGIARGPVIEALAVLIASGLANDESRWPNFRPD
;
A
#
# COMPACT_ATOMS: atom_id res chain seq x y z
N MET A 1 23.58 19.36 21.91
CA MET A 1 23.16 17.97 21.59
C MET A 1 21.71 18.01 21.18
N SER A 2 21.39 17.95 19.88
CA SER A 2 19.99 17.84 19.46
C SER A 2 19.44 16.52 19.98
N LYS A 3 18.29 16.55 20.68
CA LYS A 3 17.56 15.33 21.02
C LYS A 3 17.23 14.62 19.71
N LEU A 4 17.63 13.35 19.58
CA LEU A 4 17.11 12.48 18.53
C LEU A 4 15.57 12.56 18.57
N PRO A 5 14.90 12.70 17.41
CA PRO A 5 13.44 12.74 17.37
C PRO A 5 12.87 11.49 18.04
N ASP A 6 11.82 11.68 18.82
CA ASP A 6 11.14 10.62 19.56
C ASP A 6 10.61 9.56 18.56
N PRO A 7 11.10 8.31 18.59
CA PRO A 7 10.69 7.29 17.62
C PRO A 7 9.21 6.90 17.72
N PHE A 8 8.51 7.33 18.76
CA PHE A 8 7.10 7.07 19.03
C PHE A 8 6.22 8.32 18.77
N ALA A 9 6.79 9.40 18.23
CA ALA A 9 6.05 10.64 17.96
C ALA A 9 5.55 10.73 16.50
N PHE A 10 4.89 9.68 16.01
CA PHE A 10 4.28 9.63 14.67
C PHE A 10 2.95 8.88 14.69
N GLY A 11 2.12 9.09 13.67
CA GLY A 11 0.84 8.38 13.52
C GLY A 11 -0.04 8.44 14.78
N PRO A 12 -0.75 7.35 15.12
CA PRO A 12 -1.53 7.28 16.36
C PRO A 12 -0.68 7.44 17.63
N LEU A 13 0.58 7.00 17.62
CA LEU A 13 1.47 7.10 18.79
C LEU A 13 1.80 8.55 19.17
N ALA A 14 1.70 9.49 18.22
CA ALA A 14 1.84 10.92 18.49
C ALA A 14 0.74 11.47 19.40
N LEU A 15 -0.43 10.81 19.45
CA LEU A 15 -1.58 11.20 20.27
C LEU A 15 -1.51 10.66 21.70
N LEU A 16 -0.56 9.76 21.98
CA LEU A 16 -0.34 9.25 23.33
C LEU A 16 0.05 10.39 24.27
N GLU A 17 -0.55 10.39 25.47
CA GLU A 17 -0.05 11.22 26.56
C GLU A 17 1.41 10.85 26.87
N LYS A 18 2.17 11.85 27.32
CA LYS A 18 3.60 11.69 27.61
C LYS A 18 3.89 10.54 28.58
N SER A 19 3.07 10.38 29.63
CA SER A 19 3.22 9.30 30.63
C SER A 19 3.08 7.91 30.01
N SER A 20 2.09 7.70 29.15
CA SER A 20 1.84 6.43 28.45
C SER A 20 2.88 6.15 27.38
N ARG A 21 3.31 7.18 26.64
CA ARG A 21 4.39 7.03 25.65
C ARG A 21 5.71 6.63 26.30
N GLU A 22 6.09 7.27 27.41
CA GLU A 22 7.30 6.91 28.15
C GLU A 22 7.22 5.51 28.76
N ARG A 23 6.03 5.05 29.13
CA ARG A 23 5.80 3.70 29.63
C ARG A 23 5.96 2.65 28.53
N LEU A 24 5.34 2.86 27.36
CA LEU A 24 5.49 2.00 26.20
C LEU A 24 6.97 1.92 25.77
N LYS A 25 7.69 3.04 25.73
CA LYS A 25 9.13 3.06 25.43
C LYS A 25 9.96 2.20 26.38
N LYS A 26 9.66 2.25 27.68
CA LYS A 26 10.38 1.47 28.70
C LYS A 26 10.17 -0.03 28.56
N LEU A 27 8.98 -0.45 28.11
CA LEU A 27 8.64 -1.85 27.91
C LEU A 27 9.00 -2.35 26.51
N ALA A 28 9.23 -1.44 25.57
CA ALA A 28 9.56 -1.80 24.20
C ALA A 28 10.96 -2.42 24.09
N THR A 29 11.06 -3.51 23.33
CA THR A 29 12.35 -4.19 23.09
C THR A 29 12.81 -3.91 21.67
N LYS A 30 14.09 -3.54 21.51
CA LYS A 30 14.67 -3.29 20.18
C LYS A 30 14.96 -4.62 19.47
N ARG A 31 14.55 -4.72 18.21
CA ARG A 31 14.88 -5.82 17.30
C ARG A 31 15.59 -5.25 16.07
N GLN A 32 16.71 -5.86 15.70
CA GLN A 32 17.38 -5.60 14.43
C GLN A 32 17.03 -6.73 13.48
N LEU A 33 16.82 -6.39 12.21
CA LEU A 33 16.51 -7.36 11.17
C LEU A 33 17.43 -7.14 9.98
N ASP A 34 17.97 -8.24 9.45
CA ASP A 34 18.67 -8.28 8.18
C ASP A 34 17.68 -8.36 7.00
N VAL A 35 18.17 -8.10 5.79
CA VAL A 35 17.38 -8.22 4.56
C VAL A 35 16.82 -9.64 4.43
N GLY A 36 15.52 -9.74 4.19
CA GLY A 36 14.80 -11.01 4.04
C GLY A 36 14.29 -11.60 5.36
N GLU A 37 14.67 -11.06 6.52
CA GLU A 37 14.15 -11.54 7.80
C GLU A 37 12.69 -11.15 8.00
N MET A 38 11.92 -12.07 8.58
CA MET A 38 10.50 -11.90 8.83
C MET A 38 10.27 -11.32 10.23
N LEU A 39 9.58 -10.19 10.28
CA LEU A 39 9.15 -9.55 11.53
C LEU A 39 7.84 -10.16 12.04
N ILE A 40 6.89 -10.35 11.13
CA ILE A 40 5.55 -10.89 11.39
C ILE A 40 5.33 -12.07 10.43
N ASP A 41 4.98 -13.24 10.98
CA ASP A 41 4.57 -14.42 10.20
C ASP A 41 3.06 -14.64 10.39
N GLU A 42 2.28 -14.43 9.33
CA GLU A 42 0.81 -14.51 9.37
C GLU A 42 0.26 -15.87 9.82
N ARG A 43 1.07 -16.92 9.74
CA ARG A 43 0.68 -18.28 10.16
C ARG A 43 0.79 -18.49 11.68
N HIS A 44 1.38 -17.53 12.39
CA HIS A 44 1.57 -17.59 13.84
C HIS A 44 0.72 -16.51 14.52
N PRO A 45 0.08 -16.83 15.66
CA PRO A 45 -0.60 -15.83 16.46
C PRO A 45 0.36 -14.69 16.82
N LEU A 46 -0.11 -13.45 16.69
CA LEU A 46 0.63 -12.26 17.06
C LEU A 46 -0.12 -11.52 18.15
N ASP A 47 0.59 -11.19 19.23
CA ASP A 47 0.06 -10.40 20.36
C ASP A 47 0.89 -9.13 20.61
N GLU A 48 1.53 -8.61 19.56
CA GLU A 48 2.48 -7.51 19.64
C GLU A 48 2.30 -6.58 18.42
N ALA A 49 2.59 -5.30 18.60
CA ALA A 49 2.80 -4.38 17.48
C ALA A 49 4.28 -4.03 17.36
N TYR A 50 4.68 -3.48 16.22
CA TYR A 50 6.07 -3.10 15.99
C TYR A 50 6.17 -1.69 15.45
N VAL A 51 7.07 -0.91 16.01
CA VAL A 51 7.43 0.42 15.52
C VAL A 51 8.72 0.31 14.73
N ILE A 52 8.64 0.45 13.41
CA ILE A 52 9.79 0.49 12.51
C ILE A 52 10.38 1.89 12.58
N VAL A 53 11.62 2.01 13.04
CA VAL A 53 12.29 3.31 13.25
C VAL A 53 13.43 3.55 12.26
N ASP A 54 13.87 2.50 11.58
CA ASP A 54 14.83 2.58 10.49
C ASP A 54 14.62 1.42 9.51
N GLY A 55 14.86 1.68 8.23
CA GLY A 55 14.68 0.72 7.15
C GLY A 55 13.28 0.66 6.52
N THR A 56 13.15 -0.26 5.57
CA THR A 56 11.95 -0.49 4.75
C THR A 56 11.59 -1.97 4.78
N MET A 57 10.31 -2.25 4.96
CA MET A 57 9.73 -3.59 4.98
C MET A 57 8.68 -3.73 3.88
N ARG A 58 8.45 -4.96 3.43
CA ARG A 58 7.31 -5.34 2.61
C ARG A 58 6.33 -6.18 3.40
N VAL A 59 5.07 -5.94 3.15
CA VAL A 59 3.92 -6.68 3.65
C VAL A 59 3.53 -7.65 2.55
N VAL A 60 3.43 -8.94 2.86
CA VAL A 60 3.32 -10.03 1.89
C VAL A 60 2.13 -10.90 2.23
N GLY A 61 1.25 -11.19 1.25
CA GLY A 61 0.08 -12.04 1.47
C GLY A 61 0.36 -13.53 1.29
N THR A 62 -0.25 -14.37 2.11
CA THR A 62 -0.15 -15.85 2.15
C THR A 62 -0.43 -16.56 0.82
N VAL A 63 -1.57 -16.29 0.18
CA VAL A 63 -2.07 -17.13 -0.93
C VAL A 63 -1.21 -16.99 -2.20
N GLU A 64 -0.58 -15.82 -2.38
CA GLU A 64 0.19 -15.52 -3.60
C GLU A 64 1.61 -15.01 -3.31
N LEU A 65 2.16 -15.14 -2.08
CA LEU A 65 3.40 -14.49 -1.58
C LEU A 65 3.66 -13.10 -2.20
N ARG A 66 2.61 -12.32 -2.42
CA ARG A 66 2.61 -11.08 -3.19
C ARG A 66 2.86 -9.91 -2.27
N THR A 67 3.64 -8.93 -2.70
CA THR A 67 3.81 -7.68 -1.95
C THR A 67 2.52 -6.85 -1.95
N LEU A 68 1.85 -6.79 -0.80
CA LEU A 68 0.63 -6.04 -0.55
C LEU A 68 0.94 -4.58 -0.25
N ALA A 69 1.90 -4.30 0.62
CA ALA A 69 2.29 -2.94 0.95
C ALA A 69 3.79 -2.84 1.19
N ILE A 70 4.31 -1.62 1.08
CA ILE A 70 5.67 -1.29 1.50
C ILE A 70 5.54 -0.32 2.66
N VAL A 71 6.25 -0.62 3.74
CA VAL A 71 6.17 0.11 4.99
C VAL A 71 7.56 0.60 5.33
N SER A 72 7.72 1.91 5.41
CA SER A 72 9.00 2.56 5.63
C SER A 72 9.01 3.29 6.96
N ALA A 73 10.13 3.25 7.68
CA ALA A 73 10.27 3.98 8.93
C ALA A 73 10.01 5.51 8.77
N PRO A 74 9.36 6.21 9.73
CA PRO A 74 8.71 5.66 10.91
C PRO A 74 7.36 5.05 10.54
N SER A 75 7.10 3.83 11.00
CA SER A 75 5.83 3.13 10.74
C SER A 75 5.44 2.21 11.88
N LEU A 76 4.14 1.97 12.02
CA LEU A 76 3.57 0.97 12.92
C LEU A 76 3.14 -0.24 12.06
N VAL A 77 3.35 -1.46 12.53
CA VAL A 77 2.82 -2.68 11.90
C VAL A 77 2.34 -3.66 12.97
N GLY A 78 1.45 -4.58 12.60
CA GLY A 78 0.87 -5.55 13.55
C GLY A 78 -0.24 -4.96 14.42
N GLU A 79 -0.72 -3.76 14.12
CA GLU A 79 -1.82 -3.11 14.84
C GLU A 79 -3.18 -3.81 14.64
N LEU A 80 -3.30 -4.66 13.61
CA LEU A 80 -4.54 -5.34 13.26
C LEU A 80 -5.07 -6.27 14.35
N VAL A 81 -4.16 -6.97 15.01
CA VAL A 81 -4.50 -8.01 15.99
C VAL A 81 -5.21 -7.46 17.24
N PHE A 82 -5.26 -6.13 17.39
CA PHE A 82 -5.96 -5.47 18.49
C PHE A 82 -7.43 -5.13 18.17
N PHE A 83 -7.86 -5.30 16.91
CA PHE A 83 -9.19 -4.94 16.45
C PHE A 83 -9.91 -6.04 15.70
N ASP A 84 -9.16 -6.98 15.10
CA ASP A 84 -9.69 -8.14 14.41
C ASP A 84 -8.98 -9.40 14.92
N GLU A 85 -9.74 -10.27 15.57
CA GLU A 85 -9.21 -11.48 16.24
C GLU A 85 -9.06 -12.67 15.27
N GLN A 86 -9.56 -12.58 14.04
CA GLN A 86 -9.79 -13.76 13.22
C GLN A 86 -8.68 -14.12 12.23
N GLU A 87 -7.79 -13.21 11.80
CA GLU A 87 -6.64 -13.60 10.96
C GLU A 87 -5.58 -12.50 10.83
N MET A 88 -4.30 -12.88 10.83
CA MET A 88 -3.25 -11.97 10.36
C MET A 88 -3.39 -11.80 8.85
N ALA A 89 -3.65 -10.57 8.41
CA ALA A 89 -3.90 -10.29 6.99
C ALA A 89 -2.68 -10.48 6.08
N ALA A 90 -1.46 -10.47 6.64
CA ALA A 90 -0.22 -10.54 5.88
C ALA A 90 1.02 -10.78 6.76
N SER A 91 2.06 -11.38 6.16
CA SER A 91 3.41 -11.43 6.72
C SER A 91 4.16 -10.11 6.49
N VAL A 92 5.15 -9.78 7.31
CA VAL A 92 5.98 -8.57 7.14
C VAL A 92 7.47 -8.96 7.12
N VAL A 93 8.15 -8.59 6.05
CA VAL A 93 9.53 -9.01 5.74
C VAL A 93 10.40 -7.79 5.50
N ALA A 94 11.63 -7.78 6.02
CA ALA A 94 12.59 -6.71 5.82
C ALA A 94 13.14 -6.71 4.40
N ASP A 95 13.13 -5.56 3.73
CA ASP A 95 13.74 -5.39 2.40
C ASP A 95 15.10 -4.69 2.46
N THR A 96 15.29 -3.87 3.47
CA THR A 96 16.59 -3.33 3.88
C THR A 96 16.92 -3.84 5.27
N PRO A 97 18.15 -3.68 5.78
CA PRO A 97 18.38 -3.77 7.22
C PRO A 97 17.39 -2.84 7.93
N CYS A 98 16.73 -3.35 8.97
CA CYS A 98 15.67 -2.65 9.68
C CYS A 98 15.94 -2.61 11.19
N THR A 99 15.48 -1.55 11.83
CA THR A 99 15.37 -1.49 13.29
C THR A 99 13.90 -1.31 13.67
N ALA A 100 13.40 -2.20 14.52
CA ALA A 100 12.04 -2.16 15.05
C ALA A 100 12.03 -2.15 16.58
N PHE A 101 11.01 -1.54 17.18
CA PHE A 101 10.68 -1.71 18.59
C PHE A 101 9.43 -2.57 18.74
N VAL A 102 9.55 -3.66 19.47
CA VAL A 102 8.44 -4.55 19.82
C VAL A 102 7.62 -3.90 20.93
N LEU A 103 6.33 -3.72 20.70
CA LEU A 103 5.38 -3.18 21.66
C LEU A 103 4.53 -4.32 22.24
N PRO A 104 4.61 -4.58 23.55
CA PRO A 104 3.83 -5.64 24.18
C PRO A 104 2.33 -5.39 24.05
N GLY A 105 1.57 -6.35 23.50
CA GLY A 105 0.14 -6.17 23.24
C GLY A 105 -0.69 -5.93 24.49
N LYS A 106 -0.32 -6.54 25.62
CA LYS A 106 -0.95 -6.29 26.92
C LYS A 106 -0.90 -4.81 27.32
N GLU A 107 0.25 -4.15 27.11
CA GLU A 107 0.38 -2.73 27.44
C GLU A 107 -0.34 -1.86 26.42
N LEU A 108 -0.28 -2.21 25.13
CA LEU A 108 -1.02 -1.50 24.09
C LEU A 108 -2.52 -1.50 24.35
N ARG A 109 -3.12 -2.66 24.66
CA ARG A 109 -4.55 -2.76 25.02
C ARG A 109 -4.88 -1.92 26.23
N ARG A 110 -4.06 -2.00 27.28
CA ARG A 110 -4.24 -1.17 28.47
C ARG A 110 -4.25 0.33 28.14
N VAL A 111 -3.32 0.79 27.30
CA VAL A 111 -3.25 2.20 26.89
C VAL A 111 -4.43 2.59 26.01
N MET A 112 -4.92 1.69 25.16
CA MET A 112 -6.15 1.90 24.38
C MET A 112 -7.39 2.02 25.27
N ASP A 113 -7.48 1.21 26.32
CA ASP A 113 -8.56 1.29 27.32
C ASP A 113 -8.48 2.58 28.15
N GLU A 114 -7.27 3.01 28.52
CA GLU A 114 -7.03 4.23 29.30
C GLU A 114 -7.21 5.50 28.45
N GLN A 115 -6.95 5.47 27.14
CA GLN A 115 -6.91 6.65 26.26
C GLN A 115 -7.77 6.46 25.00
N HIS A 116 -9.04 6.86 25.10
CA HIS A 116 -10.02 6.71 24.03
C HIS A 116 -9.59 7.33 22.68
N ILE A 117 -8.99 8.53 22.69
CA ILE A 117 -8.51 9.19 21.46
C ILE A 117 -7.44 8.35 20.75
N PHE A 118 -6.54 7.73 21.52
CA PHE A 118 -5.52 6.85 20.96
C PHE A 118 -6.15 5.58 20.36
N ALA A 119 -7.12 4.98 21.04
CA ALA A 119 -7.84 3.81 20.54
C ALA A 119 -8.60 4.10 19.23
N VAL A 120 -9.26 5.26 19.13
CA VAL A 120 -9.94 5.71 17.91
C VAL A 120 -8.94 5.90 16.77
N ALA A 121 -7.83 6.58 17.00
CA ALA A 121 -6.82 6.80 15.97
C ALA A 121 -6.11 5.51 15.51
N MET A 122 -5.87 4.58 16.44
CA MET A 122 -5.36 3.24 16.13
C MET A 122 -6.35 2.48 15.24
N ARG A 123 -7.65 2.57 15.53
CA ARG A 123 -8.70 1.96 14.72
C ARG A 123 -8.77 2.60 13.33
N GLU A 124 -8.88 3.93 13.22
CA GLU A 124 -8.94 4.63 11.93
C GLU A 124 -7.73 4.32 11.03
N ARG A 125 -6.53 4.22 11.61
CA ARG A 125 -5.34 3.80 10.87
C ARG A 125 -5.47 2.35 10.36
N THR A 126 -5.87 1.45 11.24
CA THR A 126 -6.04 0.02 10.92
C THR A 126 -7.05 -0.16 9.79
N ASP A 127 -8.16 0.58 9.89
CA ASP A 127 -9.26 0.63 8.93
C ASP A 127 -8.77 1.03 7.52
N MET A 128 -7.96 2.09 7.44
CA MET A 128 -7.36 2.56 6.18
C MET A 128 -6.35 1.56 5.60
N TRP A 129 -5.57 0.89 6.46
CA TRP A 129 -4.58 -0.09 6.02
C TRP A 129 -5.24 -1.37 5.50
N LEU A 130 -6.31 -1.83 6.14
CA LEU A 130 -7.12 -2.94 5.65
C LEU A 130 -7.68 -2.65 4.27
N ALA A 131 -8.28 -1.47 4.08
CA ALA A 131 -8.76 -1.04 2.78
C ALA A 131 -7.67 -1.16 1.69
N ASP A 132 -6.47 -0.62 1.95
CA ASP A 132 -5.34 -0.66 1.01
C ASP A 132 -4.84 -2.09 0.74
N VAL A 133 -4.70 -2.92 1.77
CA VAL A 133 -4.26 -4.32 1.66
C VAL A 133 -5.29 -5.15 0.90
N PHE A 134 -6.58 -5.00 1.22
CA PHE A 134 -7.65 -5.74 0.59
C PHE A 134 -7.79 -5.39 -0.89
N LEU A 135 -7.78 -4.09 -1.26
CA LEU A 135 -7.79 -3.64 -2.67
C LEU A 135 -6.69 -4.31 -3.51
N LYS A 136 -5.63 -4.82 -2.87
CA LYS A 136 -4.49 -5.47 -3.52
C LYS A 136 -4.49 -6.99 -3.42
N ARG A 137 -5.30 -7.60 -2.54
CA ARG A 137 -5.24 -9.04 -2.21
C ARG A 137 -6.25 -9.87 -3.02
N GLN A 138 -7.47 -9.37 -3.25
CA GLN A 138 -8.54 -10.14 -3.91
C GLN A 138 -9.45 -9.30 -4.83
N SER A 139 -9.04 -8.07 -5.17
CA SER A 139 -9.84 -7.15 -5.97
C SER A 139 -9.50 -7.22 -7.47
N PRO A 140 -10.45 -6.96 -8.39
CA PRO A 140 -10.13 -6.71 -9.79
C PRO A 140 -9.23 -5.48 -10.01
N LEU A 141 -8.94 -4.69 -8.97
CA LEU A 141 -7.98 -3.57 -8.96
C LEU A 141 -6.52 -3.99 -8.73
N ARG A 142 -6.26 -5.30 -8.65
CA ARG A 142 -4.96 -5.89 -8.30
C ARG A 142 -3.78 -5.30 -9.08
N ASP A 143 -3.98 -5.02 -10.36
CA ASP A 143 -2.94 -4.61 -11.30
C ASP A 143 -2.87 -3.09 -11.48
N LEU A 144 -3.65 -2.34 -10.71
CA LEU A 144 -3.61 -0.89 -10.77
C LEU A 144 -2.33 -0.34 -10.12
N PRO A 145 -1.72 0.70 -10.74
CA PRO A 145 -0.67 1.51 -10.15
C PRO A 145 -0.97 1.99 -8.72
N SER A 146 0.08 2.15 -7.90
CA SER A 146 -0.08 2.44 -6.47
C SER A 146 -0.71 3.80 -6.17
N ASP A 147 -0.50 4.78 -7.06
CA ASP A 147 -1.13 6.09 -7.00
C ASP A 147 -2.64 6.00 -7.24
N ILE A 148 -3.07 5.16 -8.19
CA ILE A 148 -4.49 4.85 -8.39
C ILE A 148 -5.06 4.17 -7.15
N VAL A 149 -4.41 3.15 -6.62
CA VAL A 149 -4.89 2.46 -5.41
C VAL A 149 -4.97 3.40 -4.20
N ALA A 150 -3.96 4.25 -3.99
CA ALA A 150 -3.98 5.25 -2.92
C ALA A 150 -5.10 6.28 -3.10
N SER A 151 -5.32 6.74 -4.35
CA SER A 151 -6.42 7.64 -4.69
C SER A 151 -7.78 6.99 -4.42
N LEU A 152 -7.97 5.74 -4.83
CA LEU A 152 -9.20 4.99 -4.58
C LEU A 152 -9.42 4.71 -3.09
N ALA A 153 -8.37 4.36 -2.35
CA ALA A 153 -8.43 4.18 -0.90
C ALA A 153 -8.92 5.45 -0.18
N SER A 154 -8.50 6.64 -0.65
CA SER A 154 -8.97 7.92 -0.11
C SER A 154 -10.42 8.26 -0.45
N GLN A 155 -10.99 7.58 -1.44
CA GLN A 155 -12.38 7.76 -1.91
C GLN A 155 -13.34 6.72 -1.33
N LEU A 156 -12.84 5.74 -0.56
CA LEU A 156 -13.67 4.72 0.06
C LEU A 156 -14.64 5.34 1.05
N ARG A 157 -15.92 4.95 0.93
CA ARG A 157 -16.98 5.46 1.79
C ARG A 157 -17.32 4.41 2.84
N PRO A 158 -17.01 4.64 4.13
CA PRO A 158 -17.42 3.71 5.17
C PRO A 158 -18.94 3.71 5.30
N ARG A 159 -19.53 2.52 5.38
CA ARG A 159 -20.95 2.32 5.67
C ARG A 159 -21.12 1.23 6.73
N MET A 160 -22.03 1.48 7.66
CA MET A 160 -22.51 0.49 8.61
C MET A 160 -23.94 0.13 8.24
N LEU A 161 -24.23 -1.17 8.23
CA LEU A 161 -25.54 -1.73 7.97
C LEU A 161 -26.01 -2.49 9.20
N ALA A 162 -27.26 -2.24 9.59
CA ALA A 162 -27.93 -3.03 10.62
C ALA A 162 -28.26 -4.44 10.09
N LYS A 163 -28.55 -5.36 11.00
CA LYS A 163 -28.99 -6.71 10.65
C LYS A 163 -30.18 -6.65 9.67
N ASP A 164 -30.11 -7.48 8.64
CA ASP A 164 -31.13 -7.64 7.58
C ASP A 164 -31.34 -6.37 6.72
N GLN A 165 -30.51 -5.33 6.91
CA GLN A 165 -30.57 -4.13 6.07
C GLN A 165 -30.04 -4.43 4.68
N LEU A 166 -30.80 -4.02 3.66
CA LEU A 166 -30.41 -4.14 2.27
C LEU A 166 -29.29 -3.15 1.90
N VAL A 167 -28.34 -3.61 1.09
CA VAL A 167 -27.30 -2.78 0.52
C VAL A 167 -27.90 -1.93 -0.61
N GLU A 168 -28.13 -0.65 -0.37
CA GLU A 168 -28.49 0.32 -1.40
C GLU A 168 -27.26 0.74 -2.23
N GLY A 169 -27.39 0.85 -3.55
CA GLY A 169 -26.29 1.22 -4.44
C GLY A 169 -26.65 0.99 -5.92
N SER A 170 -25.78 1.43 -6.82
CA SER A 170 -25.91 1.17 -8.25
C SER A 170 -25.38 -0.21 -8.58
N ASP A 171 -25.90 -0.82 -9.64
CA ASP A 171 -25.29 -2.00 -10.23
C ASP A 171 -23.82 -1.71 -10.55
N ASP A 172 -22.96 -2.71 -10.37
CA ASP A 172 -21.50 -2.62 -10.49
C ASP A 172 -20.76 -1.85 -9.39
N ASP A 173 -21.42 -1.33 -8.35
CA ASP A 173 -20.73 -0.86 -7.14
C ASP A 173 -20.00 -2.02 -6.45
N TRP A 174 -18.82 -1.74 -5.91
CA TRP A 174 -18.00 -2.73 -5.21
C TRP A 174 -18.04 -2.46 -3.72
N TYR A 175 -18.16 -3.53 -2.94
CA TYR A 175 -18.17 -3.47 -1.49
C TYR A 175 -17.02 -4.30 -0.95
N LEU A 176 -16.28 -3.74 -0.02
CA LEU A 176 -15.32 -4.48 0.79
C LEU A 176 -15.92 -4.70 2.17
N VAL A 177 -16.24 -5.95 2.49
CA VAL A 177 -16.79 -6.31 3.81
C VAL A 177 -15.66 -6.25 4.84
N ARG A 178 -15.82 -5.43 5.88
CA ARG A 178 -14.80 -5.26 6.93
C ARG A 178 -15.09 -6.12 8.15
N ARG A 179 -16.36 -6.19 8.53
CA ARG A 179 -16.86 -6.93 9.69
C ARG A 179 -18.31 -7.30 9.44
N GLY A 180 -18.73 -8.45 9.94
CA GLY A 180 -20.05 -9.01 9.61
C GLY A 180 -19.98 -9.69 8.25
N ALA A 181 -21.10 -9.75 7.55
CA ALA A 181 -21.16 -10.39 6.24
C ALA A 181 -22.30 -9.82 5.41
N LEU A 182 -22.21 -9.98 4.10
CA LEU A 182 -23.30 -9.75 3.18
C LEU A 182 -23.76 -11.08 2.60
N GLU A 183 -25.07 -11.23 2.43
CA GLU A 183 -25.68 -12.39 1.80
C GLU A 183 -26.58 -11.94 0.65
N PRO A 184 -26.53 -12.60 -0.52
CA PRO A 184 -27.47 -12.33 -1.60
C PRO A 184 -28.92 -12.61 -1.15
N VAL A 185 -29.83 -11.68 -1.46
CA VAL A 185 -31.25 -11.79 -1.07
C VAL A 185 -31.94 -13.01 -1.69
N ASP A 186 -31.55 -13.38 -2.91
CA ASP A 186 -32.11 -14.52 -3.64
C ASP A 186 -31.49 -15.87 -3.25
N GLY A 187 -30.69 -15.89 -2.17
CA GLY A 187 -29.90 -17.04 -1.75
C GLY A 187 -28.61 -17.17 -2.54
N GLY A 188 -27.53 -17.48 -1.85
CA GLY A 188 -26.21 -17.57 -2.45
C GLY A 188 -25.12 -17.79 -1.41
N VAL A 189 -23.88 -17.58 -1.82
CA VAL A 189 -22.74 -17.68 -0.90
C VAL A 189 -22.68 -16.41 -0.08
N ARG A 190 -22.77 -16.57 1.25
CA ARG A 190 -22.51 -15.53 2.22
C ARG A 190 -21.04 -15.13 2.14
N SER A 191 -20.79 -13.83 2.17
CA SER A 191 -19.43 -13.31 2.18
C SER A 191 -18.74 -13.46 3.52
N GLU A 192 -17.41 -13.50 3.50
CA GLU A 192 -16.60 -13.41 4.72
C GLU A 192 -16.03 -11.99 4.93
N PRO A 193 -15.63 -11.61 6.16
CA PRO A 193 -14.83 -10.42 6.38
C PRO A 193 -13.58 -10.42 5.49
N GLY A 194 -13.31 -9.28 4.85
CA GLY A 194 -12.21 -9.07 3.91
C GLY A 194 -12.54 -9.33 2.45
N GLU A 195 -13.74 -9.85 2.14
CA GLU A 195 -14.13 -10.18 0.77
C GLU A 195 -14.58 -8.95 -0.02
N PHE A 196 -14.21 -8.91 -1.30
CA PHE A 196 -14.77 -7.98 -2.28
C PHE A 196 -16.01 -8.57 -2.93
N ILE A 197 -17.10 -7.81 -2.86
CA ILE A 197 -18.33 -8.11 -3.55
C ILE A 197 -18.50 -7.09 -4.65
N GLN A 198 -18.43 -7.55 -5.89
CA GLN A 198 -18.96 -6.78 -7.02
C GLN A 198 -20.47 -7.00 -7.07
N ARG A 199 -21.24 -5.92 -6.93
CA ARG A 199 -22.69 -5.99 -7.06
C ARG A 199 -23.04 -6.41 -8.48
N GLN A 200 -23.68 -7.56 -8.61
CA GLN A 200 -24.21 -8.06 -9.87
C GLN A 200 -25.54 -7.33 -10.19
N HIS A 201 -25.77 -7.05 -11.46
CA HIS A 201 -27.01 -6.40 -11.91
C HIS A 201 -28.24 -7.19 -11.47
N GLY A 202 -29.17 -6.50 -10.79
CA GLY A 202 -30.43 -7.10 -10.34
C GLY A 202 -30.34 -7.98 -9.09
N LEU A 203 -29.14 -8.22 -8.54
CA LEU A 203 -28.95 -8.95 -7.29
C LEU A 203 -28.88 -8.00 -6.09
N GLY A 204 -29.74 -8.23 -5.11
CA GLY A 204 -29.71 -7.54 -3.82
C GLY A 204 -28.80 -8.25 -2.83
N TYR A 205 -28.18 -7.50 -1.92
CA TYR A 205 -27.44 -8.05 -0.78
C TYR A 205 -28.05 -7.53 0.52
N ALA A 206 -28.07 -8.35 1.56
CA ALA A 206 -28.49 -8.01 2.90
C ALA A 206 -27.36 -8.21 3.91
N ALA A 207 -27.31 -7.36 4.92
CA ALA A 207 -26.35 -7.47 6.01
C ALA A 207 -26.70 -8.60 6.99
N VAL A 208 -25.74 -9.48 7.24
CA VAL A 208 -25.86 -10.55 8.24
C VAL A 208 -25.33 -10.03 9.57
N GLY A 209 -26.25 -9.63 10.44
CA GLY A 209 -25.91 -8.92 11.68
C GLY A 209 -25.42 -7.50 11.41
N GLU A 210 -24.80 -6.87 12.42
CA GLU A 210 -24.15 -5.57 12.23
C GLU A 210 -22.94 -5.72 11.29
N THR A 211 -23.04 -5.12 10.11
CA THR A 211 -22.04 -5.26 9.05
C THR A 211 -21.42 -3.92 8.70
N TRP A 212 -20.10 -3.88 8.67
CA TRP A 212 -19.31 -2.72 8.32
C TRP A 212 -18.64 -2.96 6.98
N LEU A 213 -18.75 -2.03 6.05
CA LEU A 213 -18.18 -2.15 4.71
C LEU A 213 -17.59 -0.83 4.23
N TYR A 214 -16.72 -0.92 3.22
CA TYR A 214 -16.38 0.21 2.36
C TYR A 214 -17.11 0.07 1.02
N GLU A 215 -17.73 1.15 0.58
CA GLU A 215 -18.27 1.29 -0.77
C GLU A 215 -17.22 1.94 -1.67
N LEU A 216 -17.00 1.32 -2.83
CA LEU A 216 -16.22 1.85 -3.95
C LEU A 216 -17.08 1.82 -5.22
N ARG A 217 -17.31 2.99 -5.82
CA ARG A 217 -18.13 3.08 -7.03
C ARG A 217 -17.29 2.79 -8.27
N LEU A 218 -17.83 2.03 -9.22
CA LEU A 218 -17.14 1.77 -10.48
C LEU A 218 -16.82 3.07 -11.24
N THR A 219 -17.67 4.09 -11.11
CA THR A 219 -17.42 5.41 -11.72
C THR A 219 -16.18 6.10 -11.15
N ASP A 220 -15.87 5.88 -9.87
CA ASP A 220 -14.69 6.47 -9.24
C ASP A 220 -13.42 5.71 -9.69
N VAL A 221 -13.50 4.38 -9.80
CA VAL A 221 -12.43 3.56 -10.42
C VAL A 221 -12.14 4.00 -11.85
N ALA A 222 -13.17 4.08 -12.69
CA ALA A 222 -13.03 4.49 -14.09
C ALA A 222 -12.43 5.91 -14.20
N ARG A 223 -12.85 6.84 -13.33
CA ARG A 223 -12.30 8.20 -13.29
C ARG A 223 -10.81 8.20 -12.98
N GLU A 224 -10.36 7.45 -11.98
CA GLU A 224 -8.94 7.40 -11.64
C GLU A 224 -8.10 6.72 -12.73
N ILE A 225 -8.62 5.68 -13.39
CA ILE A 225 -7.94 5.05 -14.54
C ILE A 225 -7.79 6.04 -15.68
N VAL A 226 -8.87 6.75 -16.05
CA VAL A 226 -8.84 7.77 -17.12
C VAL A 226 -7.86 8.87 -16.76
N ARG A 227 -7.89 9.36 -15.51
CA ARG A 227 -6.96 10.39 -15.02
C ARG A 227 -5.51 9.94 -15.12
N TYR A 228 -5.21 8.70 -14.73
CA TYR A 228 -3.87 8.13 -14.83
C TYR A 228 -3.42 7.99 -16.28
N GLN A 229 -4.30 7.49 -17.18
CA GLN A 229 -4.00 7.38 -18.61
C GLN A 229 -3.76 8.74 -19.27
N SER A 230 -4.54 9.77 -18.91
CA SER A 230 -4.32 11.14 -19.37
C SER A 230 -2.95 11.66 -18.94
N ARG A 231 -2.59 11.47 -17.67
CA ARG A 231 -1.27 11.85 -17.14
C ARG A 231 -0.13 11.12 -17.84
N LEU A 232 -0.29 9.83 -18.13
CA LEU A 232 0.72 9.08 -18.91
C LEU A 232 0.90 9.67 -20.30
N ARG A 233 -0.19 9.97 -21.02
CA ARG A 233 -0.11 10.57 -22.35
C ARG A 233 0.57 11.94 -22.31
N GLU A 234 0.21 12.78 -21.35
CA GLU A 234 0.87 14.08 -21.16
C GLU A 234 2.37 13.93 -20.96
N ILE A 235 2.82 12.95 -20.16
CA ILE A 235 4.26 12.69 -20.00
C ILE A 235 4.88 12.16 -21.29
N GLN A 236 4.24 11.19 -21.96
CA GLN A 236 4.73 10.60 -23.21
C GLN A 236 4.89 11.66 -24.32
N ASP A 237 3.94 12.59 -24.45
CA ASP A 237 3.97 13.68 -25.42
C ASP A 237 5.13 14.66 -25.17
N THR A 238 5.64 14.69 -23.94
CA THR A 238 6.78 15.54 -23.56
C THR A 238 8.13 14.87 -23.72
N LEU A 239 8.18 13.54 -23.84
CA LEU A 239 9.42 12.79 -23.99
C LEU A 239 9.80 12.65 -25.47
N ASP A 240 10.98 13.13 -25.82
CA ASP A 240 11.58 13.00 -27.15
C ASP A 240 12.86 12.14 -27.13
N GLU A 241 13.54 12.08 -28.27
CA GLU A 241 14.78 11.31 -28.45
C GLU A 241 15.95 11.77 -27.58
N ARG A 242 15.97 13.05 -27.21
CA ARG A 242 17.03 13.70 -26.42
C ARG A 242 16.67 13.83 -24.95
N SER A 243 15.43 13.53 -24.57
CA SER A 243 15.01 13.50 -23.17
C SER A 243 15.93 12.59 -22.35
N ARG A 244 16.20 13.02 -21.11
CA ARG A 244 17.01 12.29 -20.13
C ARG A 244 16.19 12.13 -18.88
N VAL A 245 16.06 10.89 -18.44
CA VAL A 245 15.26 10.55 -17.27
C VAL A 245 16.19 10.04 -16.19
N LYS A 246 16.01 10.55 -14.98
CA LYS A 246 16.76 10.14 -13.80
C LYS A 246 15.87 9.39 -12.85
N LEU A 247 16.32 8.22 -12.41
CA LEU A 247 15.63 7.46 -11.39
C LEU A 247 15.69 8.18 -10.03
N SER A 248 14.63 8.02 -9.25
CA SER A 248 14.63 8.40 -7.84
C SER A 248 15.72 7.63 -7.08
N PRO A 249 16.31 8.20 -6.02
CA PRO A 249 17.32 7.51 -5.23
C PRO A 249 16.72 6.33 -4.45
N ASN A 250 17.56 5.34 -4.13
CA ASN A 250 17.21 4.17 -3.29
C ASN A 250 16.08 3.29 -3.85
N LEU A 251 15.99 3.17 -5.18
CA LEU A 251 15.05 2.23 -5.79
C LEU A 251 15.42 0.79 -5.48
N THR A 252 14.40 0.00 -5.18
CA THR A 252 14.47 -1.47 -5.11
C THR A 252 13.67 -2.05 -6.26
N ILE A 253 14.25 -3.02 -6.96
CA ILE A 253 13.60 -3.77 -8.05
C ILE A 253 13.41 -5.20 -7.56
N VAL A 254 12.17 -5.68 -7.60
CA VAL A 254 11.82 -7.05 -7.21
C VAL A 254 11.16 -7.73 -8.42
N HIS A 255 11.80 -8.75 -8.96
CA HIS A 255 11.23 -9.56 -10.03
C HIS A 255 10.30 -10.62 -9.41
N ASP A 256 9.04 -10.65 -9.84
CA ASP A 256 8.06 -11.64 -9.39
C ASP A 256 7.18 -12.05 -10.57
N SER A 257 7.34 -13.29 -11.03
CA SER A 257 6.63 -13.83 -12.20
C SER A 257 5.10 -13.81 -12.05
N ARG A 258 4.58 -13.68 -10.83
CA ARG A 258 3.13 -13.59 -10.55
C ARG A 258 2.58 -12.18 -10.76
N LEU A 259 3.44 -11.17 -10.82
CA LEU A 259 3.05 -9.78 -11.13
C LEU A 259 2.98 -9.51 -12.64
N GLY A 260 3.37 -10.47 -13.48
CA GLY A 260 3.51 -10.25 -14.93
C GLY A 260 4.66 -9.29 -15.29
N GLY A 261 5.58 -9.04 -14.36
CA GLY A 261 6.66 -8.06 -14.52
C GLY A 261 7.49 -7.86 -13.23
N ALA A 262 8.21 -6.75 -13.16
CA ALA A 262 8.99 -6.36 -11.99
C ALA A 262 8.30 -5.24 -11.19
N LEU A 263 8.35 -5.35 -9.87
CA LEU A 263 7.98 -4.28 -8.96
C LEU A 263 9.18 -3.34 -8.77
N VAL A 264 9.02 -2.09 -9.19
CA VAL A 264 9.98 -1.00 -8.98
C VAL A 264 9.44 -0.09 -7.90
N ARG A 265 10.24 0.29 -6.91
CA ARG A 265 9.75 1.10 -5.80
C ARG A 265 10.84 1.87 -5.07
N ASP A 266 10.41 2.93 -4.40
CA ASP A 266 11.17 3.60 -3.33
C ASP A 266 10.40 3.49 -2.00
N ARG A 267 10.70 4.40 -1.07
CA ARG A 267 10.07 4.52 0.25
C ARG A 267 8.56 4.79 0.21
N HIS A 268 8.09 5.51 -0.81
CA HIS A 268 6.75 6.10 -0.91
C HIS A 268 5.99 5.62 -2.14
N ASN A 269 6.70 5.28 -3.19
CA ASN A 269 6.18 5.06 -4.53
C ASN A 269 6.45 3.63 -4.98
N ARG A 270 5.59 3.09 -5.85
CA ARG A 270 5.83 1.82 -6.53
C ARG A 270 5.07 1.70 -7.85
N ALA A 271 5.62 0.94 -8.77
CA ALA A 271 5.01 0.57 -10.04
C ALA A 271 5.33 -0.88 -10.37
N VAL A 272 4.36 -1.59 -10.94
CA VAL A 272 4.65 -2.83 -11.65
C VAL A 272 4.91 -2.46 -13.10
N VAL A 273 6.08 -2.82 -13.59
CA VAL A 273 6.50 -2.58 -14.97
C VAL A 273 6.78 -3.92 -15.63
N SER A 274 6.64 -4.01 -16.96
CA SER A 274 6.97 -5.26 -17.65
C SER A 274 8.45 -5.62 -17.47
N GLU A 275 8.82 -6.90 -17.60
CA GLU A 275 10.23 -7.34 -17.50
C GLU A 275 11.15 -6.61 -18.50
N ARG A 276 10.61 -6.24 -19.67
CA ARG A 276 11.34 -5.41 -20.64
C ARG A 276 11.67 -4.03 -20.10
N VAL A 277 10.74 -3.42 -19.36
CA VAL A 277 10.98 -2.14 -18.69
C VAL A 277 11.95 -2.30 -17.53
N ALA A 278 11.81 -3.37 -16.74
CA ALA A 278 12.71 -3.65 -15.63
C ALA A 278 14.17 -3.73 -16.09
N ALA A 279 14.41 -4.36 -17.25
CA ALA A 279 15.72 -4.46 -17.87
C ALA A 279 16.31 -3.10 -18.32
N LEU A 280 15.48 -2.07 -18.52
CA LEU A 280 15.94 -0.71 -18.86
C LEU A 280 16.51 0.02 -17.64
N ILE A 281 16.02 -0.28 -16.43
CA ILE A 281 16.27 0.51 -15.22
C ILE A 281 17.76 0.74 -14.95
N PRO A 282 18.66 -0.25 -15.07
CA PRO A 282 20.09 -0.01 -14.85
C PRO A 282 20.73 1.03 -15.79
N ALA A 283 20.13 1.29 -16.95
CA ALA A 283 20.62 2.26 -17.93
C ALA A 283 20.01 3.67 -17.74
N ILE A 284 19.02 3.83 -16.85
CA ILE A 284 18.36 5.12 -16.60
C ILE A 284 19.14 5.86 -15.50
N ASP A 285 20.12 6.66 -15.91
CA ASP A 285 21.08 7.34 -15.03
C ASP A 285 20.92 8.87 -14.98
N GLY A 286 19.98 9.44 -15.74
CA GLY A 286 19.84 10.88 -15.92
C GLY A 286 20.79 11.50 -16.96
N HIS A 287 21.70 10.70 -17.53
CA HIS A 287 22.65 11.13 -18.54
C HIS A 287 22.40 10.46 -19.89
N THR A 288 21.80 9.28 -19.92
CA THR A 288 21.55 8.54 -21.16
C THR A 288 20.28 9.06 -21.82
N GLU A 289 20.41 9.52 -23.07
CA GLU A 289 19.28 9.98 -23.88
C GLU A 289 18.40 8.78 -24.30
N VAL A 290 17.11 9.03 -24.55
CA VAL A 290 16.16 8.00 -24.99
C VAL A 290 16.68 7.25 -26.23
N THR A 291 17.23 7.93 -27.23
CA THR A 291 17.80 7.27 -28.41
C THR A 291 18.89 6.27 -28.01
N ARG A 292 19.78 6.66 -27.09
CA ARG A 292 20.84 5.75 -26.64
C ARG A 292 20.30 4.58 -25.81
N LEU A 293 19.24 4.80 -25.03
CA LEU A 293 18.54 3.72 -24.33
C LEU A 293 17.99 2.68 -25.32
N THR A 294 17.38 3.12 -26.42
CA THR A 294 16.88 2.20 -27.45
C THR A 294 17.99 1.37 -28.11
N GLU A 295 19.14 1.99 -28.40
CA GLU A 295 20.30 1.31 -28.98
C GLU A 295 20.93 0.29 -28.03
N LEU A 296 21.10 0.65 -26.76
CA LEU A 296 21.75 -0.22 -25.77
C LEU A 296 20.92 -1.45 -25.44
N THR A 297 19.60 -1.33 -25.53
CA THR A 297 18.66 -2.35 -25.04
C THR A 297 18.01 -3.14 -26.18
N GLY A 298 18.09 -2.63 -27.42
CA GLY A 298 17.38 -3.18 -28.57
C GLY A 298 15.86 -3.03 -28.49
N ILE A 299 15.35 -2.25 -27.54
CA ILE A 299 13.92 -2.00 -27.35
C ILE A 299 13.49 -0.83 -28.24
N ALA A 300 12.37 -1.00 -28.95
CA ALA A 300 11.81 0.06 -29.77
C ALA A 300 11.45 1.31 -28.95
N ARG A 301 11.49 2.49 -29.59
CA ARG A 301 11.24 3.78 -28.95
C ARG A 301 9.92 3.84 -28.18
N GLY A 302 8.81 3.41 -28.77
CA GLY A 302 7.48 3.47 -28.14
C GLY A 302 7.45 2.83 -26.75
N PRO A 303 7.84 1.54 -26.63
CA PRO A 303 7.95 0.88 -25.33
C PRO A 303 8.91 1.54 -24.33
N VAL A 304 10.02 2.15 -24.78
CA VAL A 304 10.92 2.90 -23.89
C VAL A 304 10.23 4.17 -23.37
N ILE A 305 9.55 4.93 -24.23
CA ILE A 305 8.80 6.13 -23.84
C ILE A 305 7.68 5.78 -22.86
N GLU A 306 6.95 4.70 -23.13
CA GLU A 306 5.91 4.20 -22.23
C GLU A 306 6.47 3.82 -20.85
N ALA A 307 7.59 3.09 -20.84
CA ALA A 307 8.29 2.70 -19.62
C ALA A 307 8.68 3.91 -18.75
N LEU A 308 9.32 4.91 -19.38
CA LEU A 308 9.74 6.12 -18.70
C LEU A 308 8.55 6.91 -18.18
N ALA A 309 7.47 7.01 -18.96
CA ALA A 309 6.24 7.67 -18.53
C ALA A 309 5.60 7.01 -17.31
N VAL A 310 5.58 5.66 -17.23
CA VAL A 310 5.09 4.93 -16.06
C VAL A 310 5.93 5.22 -14.82
N LEU A 311 7.27 5.21 -14.95
CA LEU A 311 8.17 5.50 -13.84
C LEU A 311 8.01 6.96 -13.35
N ILE A 312 7.89 7.93 -14.27
CA ILE A 312 7.67 9.35 -13.95
C ILE A 312 6.29 9.57 -13.31
N ALA A 313 5.23 8.99 -13.88
CA ALA A 313 3.88 9.11 -13.34
C ALA A 313 3.82 8.53 -11.91
N SER A 314 4.54 7.44 -11.67
CA SER A 314 4.62 6.81 -10.36
C SER A 314 5.58 7.53 -9.40
N GLY A 315 6.24 8.62 -9.79
CA GLY A 315 7.20 9.35 -8.94
C GLY A 315 8.53 8.61 -8.70
N LEU A 316 8.79 7.54 -9.45
CA LEU A 316 10.01 6.72 -9.38
C LEU A 316 11.13 7.24 -10.27
N ALA A 317 10.84 8.23 -11.11
CA ALA A 317 11.79 8.90 -11.97
C ALA A 317 11.36 10.34 -12.22
N ASN A 318 12.30 11.17 -12.67
CA ASN A 318 12.06 12.56 -13.06
C ASN A 318 12.68 12.83 -14.43
N ASP A 319 12.01 13.65 -15.23
CA ASP A 319 12.55 14.17 -16.49
C ASP A 319 13.51 15.34 -16.22
N GLU A 320 14.80 15.11 -16.43
CA GLU A 320 15.88 16.08 -16.21
C GLU A 320 15.98 17.10 -17.37
N SER A 321 15.36 16.83 -18.52
CA SER A 321 15.44 17.72 -19.69
C SER A 321 14.75 19.08 -19.48
N ARG A 322 14.06 19.26 -18.34
CA ARG A 322 13.37 20.50 -17.94
C ARG A 322 14.08 21.32 -16.87
N TRP A 323 15.27 20.95 -16.40
CA TRP A 323 16.02 21.79 -15.45
C TRP A 323 16.92 22.81 -16.17
N PRO A 324 16.65 24.13 -16.05
CA PRO A 324 17.42 25.17 -16.75
C PRO A 324 18.87 25.34 -16.24
N ASN A 325 19.30 24.56 -15.25
CA ASN A 325 20.63 24.68 -14.62
C ASN A 325 21.34 23.32 -14.45
N PHE A 326 21.23 22.42 -15.43
CA PHE A 326 22.07 21.22 -15.41
C PHE A 326 23.53 21.61 -15.68
N ARG A 327 24.37 21.59 -14.64
CA ARG A 327 25.82 21.51 -14.77
C ARG A 327 26.23 20.05 -14.63
N PRO A 328 26.88 19.44 -15.62
CA PRO A 328 27.53 18.16 -15.43
C PRO A 328 28.72 18.40 -14.49
N ASP A 329 28.65 17.86 -13.29
CA ASP A 329 29.85 17.57 -12.49
C ASP A 329 30.50 16.30 -13.04
#